data_AF-A0A940L5Q7-F1
#
_entry.id   AF-A0A940L5Q7-F1
#
_cell.length_a   1.000
_cell.length_b   1.000
_cell.length_c   1.000
_cell.angle_alpha   90.00
_cell.angle_beta   90.00
_cell.angle_gamma   90.00
#
_symmetry.space_group_name_H-M   'P 1'
#
loop_
_entity.id
_entity.type
_entity.pdbx_description
1 polymer ?
#
loop_
_entity_poly.entity_id
_entity_poly.type
_entity_poly.pdbx_seq_one_letter_code
_entity_poly.pdbx_strand_id
1 'polypeptide(L)'
;MEPELERSKEPNPRRIVIPSPNEPAPPASRYSPEAAPETITFERRTYARETCVILGVLLMTVGLVGFVMDNFLDAHLSYAHNVVHLLSGALAVWFGTKSEIAAKRYAYIFGSIYGLLGVLGFVVGVPGRPSMGALAEDRFLWRIVPEKLEFASRDHIIHLILGAVFLLSGLILFRRKKYPSIYS
;
A
#
# COMPACT_ATOMS: atom_id res chain seq x y z
N MET A 1 -19.82 -51.94 13.75
CA MET A 1 -20.11 -51.07 12.59
C MET A 1 -18.98 -50.07 12.49
N GLU A 2 -17.95 -50.41 11.72
CA GLU A 2 -16.85 -49.49 11.38
C GLU A 2 -17.11 -48.93 9.98
N PRO A 3 -16.77 -47.65 9.70
CA PRO A 3 -16.90 -47.10 8.37
C PRO A 3 -15.75 -47.59 7.47
N GLU A 4 -16.13 -48.11 6.31
CA GLU A 4 -15.26 -48.65 5.28
C GLU A 4 -14.41 -47.54 4.67
N LEU A 5 -13.09 -47.62 4.88
CA LEU A 5 -12.11 -46.67 4.36
C LEU A 5 -11.99 -46.84 2.84
N GLU A 6 -12.46 -45.85 2.09
CA GLU A 6 -12.35 -45.78 0.64
C GLU A 6 -10.85 -45.76 0.22
N ARG A 7 -10.38 -46.92 -0.27
CA ARG A 7 -9.03 -47.10 -0.79
C ARG A 7 -8.90 -46.36 -2.13
N SER A 8 -8.39 -45.14 -2.07
CA SER A 8 -7.90 -44.37 -3.22
C SER A 8 -7.01 -45.24 -4.12
N LYS A 9 -7.40 -45.39 -5.38
CA LYS A 9 -6.63 -46.07 -6.42
C LYS A 9 -5.35 -45.28 -6.69
N GLU A 10 -4.20 -45.83 -6.32
CA GLU A 10 -2.91 -45.29 -6.75
C GLU A 10 -2.82 -45.25 -8.28
N PRO A 11 -2.34 -44.14 -8.87
CA PRO A 11 -2.14 -44.07 -10.31
C PRO A 11 -0.98 -44.98 -10.71
N ASN A 12 -1.29 -45.92 -11.61
CA ASN A 12 -0.34 -46.83 -12.25
C ASN A 12 0.90 -46.06 -12.75
N PRO A 13 2.11 -46.34 -12.26
CA PRO A 13 3.31 -45.66 -12.72
C PRO A 13 3.49 -45.96 -14.21
N ARG A 14 3.33 -44.91 -15.04
CA ARG A 14 3.50 -44.99 -16.48
C ARG A 14 4.83 -45.66 -16.78
N ARG A 15 4.76 -46.87 -17.33
CA ARG A 15 5.90 -47.63 -17.83
C ARG A 15 6.66 -46.73 -18.81
N ILE A 16 7.86 -46.31 -18.46
CA ILE A 16 8.76 -45.60 -19.38
C ILE A 16 9.16 -46.64 -20.44
N VAL A 17 8.48 -46.62 -21.58
CA VAL A 17 8.85 -47.41 -22.74
C VAL A 17 10.04 -46.71 -23.39
N ILE A 18 11.24 -47.24 -23.16
CA ILE A 18 12.44 -46.78 -23.87
C ILE A 18 12.34 -47.32 -25.31
N PRO A 19 12.30 -46.46 -26.34
CA PRO A 19 12.19 -46.90 -27.73
C PRO A 19 13.41 -47.73 -28.13
N SER A 20 13.18 -48.79 -28.90
CA SER A 20 14.24 -49.63 -29.43
C SER A 20 15.07 -48.85 -30.47
N PRO A 21 16.41 -49.00 -30.54
CA PRO A 21 17.27 -48.24 -31.45
C PRO A 21 16.96 -48.41 -32.95
N ASN A 22 16.16 -49.42 -33.32
CA ASN A 22 15.86 -49.79 -34.69
C ASN A 22 14.41 -49.49 -35.11
N GLU A 23 13.64 -48.78 -34.28
CA GLU A 23 12.28 -48.37 -34.62
C GLU A 23 12.31 -47.08 -35.47
N PRO A 24 11.63 -47.03 -36.63
CA PRO A 24 11.56 -45.82 -37.43
C PRO A 24 10.90 -44.70 -36.62
N ALA A 25 11.48 -43.50 -36.68
CA ALA A 25 10.96 -42.35 -35.96
C ALA A 25 9.45 -42.19 -36.22
N PRO A 26 8.63 -42.02 -35.18
CA PRO A 26 7.19 -41.89 -35.36
C PRO A 26 6.88 -40.69 -36.25
N PRO A 27 5.81 -40.75 -37.06
CA PRO A 27 5.44 -39.67 -37.96
C PRO A 27 5.19 -38.38 -37.17
N ALA A 28 5.72 -37.27 -37.68
CA ALA A 28 5.65 -35.94 -37.05
C ALA A 28 4.20 -35.47 -36.72
N SER A 29 3.19 -36.13 -37.28
CA SER A 29 1.77 -35.90 -36.99
C SER A 29 1.30 -36.40 -35.62
N ARG A 30 2.13 -37.12 -34.85
CA ARG A 30 1.81 -37.55 -33.46
C ARG A 30 2.26 -36.58 -32.38
N TYR A 31 2.93 -35.47 -32.71
CA TYR A 31 3.02 -34.35 -31.78
C TYR A 31 1.64 -33.69 -31.71
N SER A 32 0.74 -34.29 -30.92
CA SER A 32 -0.33 -33.52 -30.29
C SER A 32 0.36 -32.33 -29.61
N PRO A 33 -0.11 -31.09 -29.75
CA PRO A 33 0.38 -29.97 -28.96
C PRO A 33 -0.03 -30.25 -27.51
N GLU A 34 0.71 -31.16 -26.87
CA GLU A 34 0.62 -31.49 -25.48
C GLU A 34 0.83 -30.17 -24.76
N ALA A 35 -0.28 -29.69 -24.17
CA ALA A 35 -0.43 -28.35 -23.65
C ALA A 35 0.86 -27.95 -22.92
N ALA A 36 1.58 -26.98 -23.50
CA ALA A 36 2.82 -26.49 -22.92
C ALA A 36 2.57 -26.22 -21.42
N PRO A 37 3.44 -26.69 -20.51
CA PRO A 37 3.19 -26.57 -19.08
C PRO A 37 2.91 -25.10 -18.77
N GLU A 38 1.72 -24.82 -18.23
CA GLU A 38 1.27 -23.48 -17.91
C GLU A 38 2.25 -22.88 -16.90
N THR A 39 3.16 -22.01 -17.37
CA THR A 39 4.21 -21.44 -16.53
C THR A 39 3.58 -20.39 -15.64
N ILE A 40 3.25 -20.77 -14.41
CA ILE A 40 2.78 -19.84 -13.38
C ILE A 40 3.92 -18.87 -13.07
N THR A 41 3.79 -17.62 -13.52
CA THR A 41 4.74 -16.55 -13.19
C THR A 41 4.26 -15.78 -11.96
N PHE A 42 5.20 -15.38 -11.10
CA PHE A 42 4.92 -14.55 -9.92
C PHE A 42 5.54 -13.17 -10.13
N GLU A 43 4.72 -12.12 -10.00
CA GLU A 43 5.20 -10.74 -10.03
C GLU A 43 5.43 -10.26 -8.59
N ARG A 44 6.58 -9.61 -8.33
CA ARG A 44 6.81 -8.94 -7.05
C ARG A 44 6.19 -7.54 -7.12
N ARG A 45 5.23 -7.25 -6.24
CA ARG A 45 4.64 -5.92 -6.08
C ARG A 45 4.76 -5.45 -4.63
N THR A 46 4.65 -4.15 -4.43
CA THR A 46 4.56 -3.54 -3.10
C THR A 46 3.13 -3.12 -2.81
N TYR A 47 2.84 -2.71 -1.57
CA TYR A 47 1.51 -2.20 -1.20
C TYR A 47 1.34 -0.72 -1.54
N ALA A 48 2.34 -0.09 -2.16
CA ALA A 48 2.39 1.34 -2.36
C ALA A 48 1.18 1.88 -3.14
N ARG A 49 0.67 1.16 -4.14
CA ARG A 49 -0.48 1.63 -4.94
C ARG A 49 -1.75 1.65 -4.12
N GLU A 50 -2.08 0.53 -3.49
CA GLU A 50 -3.25 0.39 -2.63
C GLU A 50 -3.20 1.39 -1.49
N THR A 51 -2.05 1.51 -0.81
CA THR A 51 -1.84 2.49 0.27
C THR A 51 -2.01 3.92 -0.22
N CYS A 52 -1.43 4.29 -1.36
CA CYS A 52 -1.56 5.65 -1.91
C CYS A 52 -3.01 6.00 -2.24
N VAL A 53 -3.78 5.07 -2.80
CA VAL A 53 -5.20 5.32 -3.10
C VAL A 53 -6.02 5.42 -1.81
N ILE A 54 -5.89 4.44 -0.90
CA ILE A 54 -6.67 4.40 0.34
C ILE A 54 -6.36 5.61 1.21
N LEU A 55 -5.08 5.83 1.54
CA LEU A 55 -4.68 6.98 2.37
C LEU A 55 -4.92 8.30 1.64
N GLY A 56 -4.79 8.33 0.32
CA GLY A 56 -5.09 9.51 -0.49
C GLY A 56 -6.54 9.94 -0.35
N VAL A 57 -7.49 9.01 -0.48
CA VAL A 57 -8.90 9.28 -0.24
C VAL A 57 -9.14 9.72 1.20
N LEU A 58 -8.56 9.03 2.20
CA LEU A 58 -8.71 9.41 3.61
C LEU A 58 -8.20 10.84 3.89
N LEU A 59 -7.03 11.21 3.36
CA LEU A 59 -6.47 12.56 3.49
C LEU A 59 -7.37 13.61 2.85
N MET A 60 -7.93 13.34 1.68
CA MET A 60 -8.90 14.23 1.05
C MET A 60 -10.18 14.35 1.89
N THR A 61 -10.70 13.24 2.43
CA THR A 61 -11.87 13.28 3.30
C THR A 61 -11.62 14.10 4.56
N VAL A 62 -10.50 13.86 5.25
CA VAL A 62 -10.12 14.64 6.45
C VAL A 62 -9.92 16.11 6.11
N GLY A 63 -9.23 16.42 5.00
CA GLY A 63 -9.04 17.80 4.56
C GLY A 63 -10.35 18.52 4.23
N LEU A 64 -11.33 17.85 3.63
CA LEU A 64 -12.66 18.43 3.38
C LEU A 64 -13.45 18.63 4.67
N VAL A 65 -13.49 17.61 5.55
CA VAL A 65 -14.19 17.68 6.84
C VAL A 65 -13.60 18.79 7.72
N GLY A 66 -12.28 18.98 7.68
CA GLY A 66 -11.57 20.00 8.44
C GLY A 66 -12.00 21.44 8.17
N PHE A 67 -12.54 21.75 6.99
CA PHE A 67 -13.10 23.09 6.71
C PHE A 67 -14.43 23.36 7.43
N VAL A 68 -15.09 22.32 7.90
CA VAL A 68 -16.37 22.40 8.62
C VAL A 68 -16.17 22.13 10.11
N MET A 69 -15.20 21.28 10.47
CA MET A 69 -14.88 20.86 11.83
C MET A 69 -13.38 20.99 12.09
N ASP A 70 -12.97 22.07 12.77
CA ASP A 70 -11.56 22.43 12.99
C ASP A 70 -10.85 21.58 14.06
N ASN A 71 -11.58 20.71 14.75
CA ASN A 71 -11.10 19.83 15.82
C ASN A 71 -11.33 18.33 15.55
N PHE A 72 -11.43 17.92 14.28
CA PHE A 72 -11.98 16.61 13.90
C PHE A 72 -11.42 15.41 14.68
N LEU A 73 -10.27 14.80 14.42
CA LEU A 73 -9.83 13.61 15.21
C LEU A 73 -9.04 14.01 16.46
N ASP A 74 -9.53 15.01 17.17
CA ASP A 74 -8.74 15.66 18.20
C ASP A 74 -7.66 16.60 17.59
N ALA A 75 -7.59 16.64 16.26
CA ALA A 75 -6.47 17.12 15.46
C ALA A 75 -6.66 18.58 15.05
N HIS A 76 -5.55 19.26 14.79
CA HIS A 76 -5.52 20.70 14.56
C HIS A 76 -5.71 21.02 13.09
N LEU A 77 -6.96 21.09 12.66
CA LEU A 77 -7.33 21.22 11.25
C LEU A 77 -7.50 22.67 10.82
N SER A 78 -6.41 23.42 10.84
CA SER A 78 -6.42 24.78 10.30
C SER A 78 -6.71 24.78 8.78
N TYR A 79 -7.18 25.92 8.26
CA TYR A 79 -7.39 26.09 6.81
C TYR A 79 -6.15 25.69 5.99
N ALA A 80 -4.95 26.07 6.42
CA ALA A 80 -3.72 25.72 5.72
C ALA A 80 -3.43 24.22 5.80
N HIS A 81 -3.65 23.59 6.96
CA HIS A 81 -3.47 22.15 7.16
C HIS A 81 -4.42 21.34 6.28
N ASN A 82 -5.68 21.78 6.17
CA ASN A 82 -6.69 21.15 5.32
C ASN A 82 -6.33 21.21 3.83
N VAL A 83 -5.81 22.35 3.36
CA VAL A 83 -5.28 22.47 1.99
C VAL A 83 -4.12 21.50 1.77
N VAL A 84 -3.19 21.40 2.72
CA VAL A 84 -2.06 20.46 2.62
C VAL A 84 -2.55 19.01 2.56
N HIS A 85 -3.53 18.62 3.38
CA HIS A 85 -4.13 17.28 3.33
C HIS A 85 -4.83 17.00 2.01
N LEU A 86 -5.61 17.96 1.49
CA LEU A 86 -6.28 17.81 0.19
C LEU A 86 -5.29 17.61 -0.95
N LEU A 87 -4.28 18.47 -1.04
CA LEU A 87 -3.28 18.40 -2.11
C LEU A 87 -2.45 17.12 -2.00
N SER A 88 -2.01 16.77 -0.79
CA SER A 88 -1.27 15.54 -0.56
C SER A 88 -2.12 14.33 -0.94
N GLY A 89 -3.37 14.27 -0.49
CA GLY A 89 -4.29 13.17 -0.79
C GLY A 89 -4.59 13.02 -2.29
N ALA A 90 -4.84 14.13 -2.98
CA ALA A 90 -5.08 14.13 -4.43
C ALA A 90 -3.85 13.61 -5.21
N LEU A 91 -2.64 14.04 -4.83
CA LEU A 91 -1.41 13.54 -5.41
C LEU A 91 -1.22 12.05 -5.12
N ALA A 92 -1.53 11.59 -3.89
CA ALA A 92 -1.44 10.18 -3.54
C ALA A 92 -2.34 9.31 -4.44
N VAL A 93 -3.61 9.69 -4.61
CA VAL A 93 -4.54 8.98 -5.51
C VAL A 93 -4.03 8.99 -6.94
N TRP A 94 -3.54 10.13 -7.44
CA TRP A 94 -3.02 10.24 -8.81
C TRP A 94 -1.83 9.31 -9.04
N PHE A 95 -0.83 9.31 -8.15
CA PHE A 95 0.34 8.44 -8.30
C PHE A 95 0.02 6.96 -8.05
N GLY A 96 -0.89 6.65 -7.12
CA GLY A 96 -1.36 5.29 -6.83
C GLY A 96 -2.05 4.63 -8.02
N THR A 97 -2.79 5.39 -8.81
CA THR A 97 -3.48 4.91 -10.02
C THR A 97 -2.55 4.83 -11.24
N LYS A 98 -1.51 5.67 -11.32
CA LYS A 98 -0.62 5.79 -12.50
C LYS A 98 0.32 4.59 -12.70
N SER A 99 1.18 4.27 -11.74
CA SER A 99 2.11 3.15 -11.86
C SER A 99 2.71 2.74 -10.51
N GLU A 100 3.21 1.50 -10.42
CA GLU A 100 3.87 0.98 -9.22
C GLU A 100 5.08 1.83 -8.81
N ILE A 101 5.94 2.17 -9.77
CA ILE A 101 7.17 2.94 -9.52
C ILE A 101 6.80 4.35 -9.01
N ALA A 102 5.78 4.98 -9.59
CA ALA A 102 5.34 6.30 -9.18
C ALA A 102 4.74 6.29 -7.77
N ALA A 103 3.87 5.32 -7.46
CA ALA A 103 3.29 5.14 -6.14
C ALA A 103 4.38 4.91 -5.08
N LYS A 104 5.37 4.06 -5.35
CA LYS A 104 6.51 3.83 -4.43
C LYS A 104 7.30 5.10 -4.16
N ARG A 105 7.60 5.89 -5.20
CA ARG A 105 8.33 7.16 -5.05
C ARG A 105 7.52 8.15 -4.21
N TYR A 106 6.22 8.28 -4.48
CA TYR A 106 5.33 9.10 -3.68
C TYR A 106 5.33 8.65 -2.22
N ALA A 107 5.14 7.35 -1.96
CA ALA A 107 5.11 6.78 -0.62
C ALA A 107 6.42 7.05 0.15
N TYR A 108 7.59 6.96 -0.50
CA TYR A 108 8.85 7.30 0.15
C TYR A 108 9.01 8.79 0.43
N ILE A 109 8.69 9.65 -0.53
CA ILE A 109 8.83 11.11 -0.37
C ILE A 109 7.87 11.62 0.70
N PHE A 110 6.57 11.39 0.53
CA PHE A 110 5.57 11.87 1.47
C PHE A 110 5.60 11.12 2.79
N GLY A 111 5.91 9.82 2.79
CA GLY A 111 6.13 9.08 4.03
C GLY A 111 7.28 9.67 4.86
N SER A 112 8.37 10.08 4.20
CA SER A 112 9.47 10.78 4.88
C SER A 112 9.05 12.16 5.39
N ILE A 113 8.31 12.95 4.59
CA ILE A 113 7.83 14.29 5.00
C ILE A 113 6.91 14.18 6.22
N TYR A 114 5.90 13.31 6.18
CA TYR A 114 4.98 13.08 7.29
C TYR A 114 5.72 12.54 8.52
N GLY A 115 6.61 11.56 8.34
CA GLY A 115 7.43 11.05 9.44
C GLY A 115 8.30 12.14 10.09
N LEU A 116 8.96 12.97 9.28
CA LEU A 116 9.79 14.08 9.76
C LEU A 116 8.96 15.14 10.47
N LEU A 117 7.80 15.52 9.94
CA LEU A 117 6.89 16.46 10.61
C LEU A 117 6.49 15.95 11.99
N GLY A 118 6.13 14.66 12.10
CA GLY A 118 5.78 14.04 13.36
C GLY A 118 6.93 13.97 14.36
N VAL A 119 8.13 13.59 13.92
CA VAL A 119 9.32 13.56 14.80
C VAL A 119 9.71 14.97 15.24
N LEU A 120 9.84 15.90 14.30
CA LEU A 120 10.23 17.27 14.61
C LEU A 120 9.21 17.96 15.51
N GLY A 121 7.92 17.71 15.33
CA GLY A 121 6.87 18.21 16.20
C GLY A 121 7.10 17.90 17.68
N PHE A 122 7.53 16.68 18.00
CA PHE A 122 7.88 16.31 19.38
C PHE A 122 9.24 16.83 19.85
N VAL A 123 10.19 17.05 18.93
CA VAL A 123 11.54 17.52 19.25
C VAL A 123 11.59 19.04 19.46
N VAL A 124 10.89 19.80 18.61
CA VAL A 124 10.93 21.27 18.59
C VAL A 124 9.66 21.93 19.13
N GLY A 125 8.59 21.15 19.32
CA GLY A 125 7.34 21.65 19.90
C GLY A 125 7.55 22.12 21.34
N VAL A 126 6.85 23.19 21.70
CA VAL A 126 6.92 23.79 23.04
C VAL A 126 5.52 23.88 23.66
N PRO A 127 5.41 23.92 25.00
CA PRO A 127 4.13 24.10 25.65
C PRO A 127 3.43 25.38 25.19
N GLY A 128 2.13 25.30 24.88
CA GLY A 128 1.34 26.47 24.55
C GLY A 128 -0.10 26.16 24.17
N ARG A 129 -0.93 27.21 24.13
CA ARG A 129 -2.30 27.10 23.63
C ARG A 129 -2.33 27.31 22.12
N PRO A 130 -2.94 26.41 21.35
CA PRO A 130 -3.10 26.63 19.93
C PRO A 130 -4.24 27.62 19.66
N SER A 131 -4.21 28.23 18.49
CA SER A 131 -5.06 29.35 18.08
C SER A 131 -6.46 28.96 17.60
N MET A 132 -6.64 27.70 17.21
CA MET A 132 -7.87 27.11 16.63
C MET A 132 -8.16 25.80 17.38
N GLY A 133 -9.27 25.09 17.16
CA GLY A 133 -9.42 23.64 17.43
C GLY A 133 -9.27 23.05 18.85
N ALA A 134 -8.45 23.58 19.77
CA ALA A 134 -8.20 22.99 21.09
C ALA A 134 -8.53 23.95 22.24
N LEU A 135 -9.25 23.43 23.24
CA LEU A 135 -9.65 24.17 24.44
C LEU A 135 -8.58 24.16 25.55
N ALA A 136 -7.47 23.45 25.35
CA ALA A 136 -6.45 23.19 26.36
C ALA A 136 -5.03 23.45 25.85
N GLU A 137 -4.09 23.59 26.79
CA GLU A 137 -2.67 23.66 26.48
C GLU A 137 -2.15 22.34 25.91
N ASP A 138 -1.38 22.43 24.83
CA ASP A 138 -0.64 21.30 24.26
C ASP A 138 0.84 21.39 24.68
N ARG A 139 1.44 20.25 25.00
CA ARG A 139 2.82 20.17 25.50
C ARG A 139 3.88 20.31 24.40
N PHE A 140 3.52 19.95 23.17
CA PHE A 140 4.42 19.88 22.02
C PHE A 140 3.86 20.69 20.86
N LEU A 141 3.35 21.89 21.12
CA LEU A 141 2.80 22.73 20.09
C LEU A 141 3.91 23.29 19.20
N TRP A 142 3.89 22.93 17.92
CA TRP A 142 4.82 23.46 16.92
C TRP A 142 4.10 24.39 15.95
N ARG A 143 4.57 25.64 15.86
CA ARG A 143 4.01 26.66 14.97
C ARG A 143 4.98 26.89 13.82
N ILE A 144 4.61 26.45 12.62
CA ILE A 144 5.37 26.78 11.40
C ILE A 144 5.01 28.19 10.95
N VAL A 145 3.71 28.48 10.92
CA VAL A 145 3.17 29.83 10.70
C VAL A 145 2.16 30.09 11.80
N PRO A 146 2.42 31.00 12.75
CA PRO A 146 1.48 31.30 13.83
C PRO A 146 0.07 31.57 13.31
N GLU A 147 -0.94 31.06 14.01
CA GLU A 147 -2.38 31.21 13.69
C GLU A 147 -2.87 30.56 12.39
N LYS A 148 -1.95 30.12 11.51
CA LYS A 148 -2.30 29.55 10.20
C LYS A 148 -1.93 28.09 10.08
N LEU A 149 -0.78 27.70 10.60
CA LEU A 149 -0.24 26.36 10.47
C LEU A 149 0.47 25.98 11.77
N GLU A 150 -0.32 25.37 12.65
CA GLU A 150 0.08 24.90 13.97
C GLU A 150 -0.20 23.41 14.06
N PHE A 151 0.70 22.68 14.74
CA PHE A 151 0.65 21.24 14.91
C PHE A 151 0.72 20.92 16.40
N ALA A 152 -0.37 20.38 16.93
CA ALA A 152 -0.49 19.89 18.29
C ALA A 152 0.04 18.44 18.39
N SER A 153 0.13 17.92 19.62
CA SER A 153 0.61 16.57 19.90
C SER A 153 -0.13 15.50 19.09
N ARG A 154 -1.44 15.67 18.89
CA ARG A 154 -2.24 14.72 18.09
C ARG A 154 -1.89 14.75 16.61
N ASP A 155 -1.59 15.92 16.04
CA ASP A 155 -1.12 16.00 14.66
C ASP A 155 0.19 15.23 14.52
N HIS A 156 1.14 15.42 15.44
CA HIS A 156 2.42 14.71 15.38
C HIS A 156 2.25 13.20 15.37
N ILE A 157 1.35 12.67 16.19
CA ILE A 157 1.03 11.22 16.22
C ILE A 157 0.47 10.77 14.88
N ILE A 158 -0.51 11.50 14.33
CA ILE A 158 -1.12 11.19 13.04
C ILE A 158 -0.06 11.20 11.92
N HIS A 159 0.83 12.20 11.93
CA HIS A 159 1.91 12.34 10.96
C HIS A 159 2.92 11.19 11.06
N LEU A 160 3.27 10.75 12.28
CA LEU A 160 4.12 9.57 12.48
C LEU A 160 3.47 8.29 11.94
N ILE A 161 2.18 8.08 12.21
CA ILE A 161 1.44 6.90 11.72
C ILE A 161 1.37 6.92 10.20
N LEU A 162 0.97 8.05 9.59
CA LEU A 162 0.90 8.20 8.14
C LEU A 162 2.28 7.99 7.50
N GLY A 163 3.31 8.61 8.07
CA GLY A 163 4.69 8.46 7.62
C GLY A 163 5.15 7.00 7.62
N ALA A 164 4.92 6.29 8.73
CA ALA A 164 5.27 4.88 8.85
C ALA A 164 4.50 4.01 7.85
N VAL A 165 3.19 4.18 7.71
CA VAL A 165 2.37 3.39 6.77
C VAL A 165 2.83 3.60 5.33
N PHE A 166 3.07 4.85 4.92
CA PHE A 166 3.58 5.14 3.58
C PHE A 166 4.96 4.50 3.36
N LEU A 167 5.93 4.70 4.26
CA LEU A 167 7.28 4.15 4.12
C LEU A 167 7.28 2.62 4.05
N LEU A 168 6.54 1.96 4.96
CA LEU A 168 6.43 0.50 4.99
C LEU A 168 5.73 -0.04 3.73
N SER A 169 4.73 0.65 3.20
CA SER A 169 4.03 0.22 1.99
C SER A 169 4.94 0.16 0.75
N GLY A 170 5.92 1.06 0.65
CA GLY A 170 6.92 1.06 -0.42
C GLY A 170 8.01 0.01 -0.25
N LEU A 171 8.29 -0.38 1.00
CA LEU A 171 9.36 -1.32 1.36
C LEU A 171 8.91 -2.79 1.28
N ILE A 172 7.70 -3.10 1.75
CA ILE A 172 7.20 -4.47 1.86
C ILE A 172 6.84 -5.02 0.48
N LEU A 173 7.54 -6.07 0.06
CA LEU A 173 7.30 -6.79 -1.18
C LEU A 173 6.44 -8.04 -0.92
N PHE A 174 5.44 -8.26 -1.77
CA PHE A 174 4.66 -9.50 -1.81
C PHE A 174 4.68 -10.11 -3.22
N ARG A 175 4.52 -11.44 -3.27
CA ARG A 175 4.43 -12.20 -4.53
C ARG A 175 2.97 -12.35 -4.89
N ARG A 176 2.56 -11.85 -6.06
CA ARG A 176 1.22 -12.05 -6.60
C ARG A 176 1.29 -12.98 -7.81
N LYS A 177 0.43 -13.99 -7.86
CA LYS A 177 0.32 -14.90 -9.01
C LYS A 177 -0.14 -14.07 -10.21
N LYS A 178 0.62 -14.09 -11.31
CA LYS A 178 0.26 -13.45 -12.56
C LYS A 178 -0.42 -14.49 -13.44
N TYR A 179 -1.68 -14.28 -13.75
CA TYR A 179 -2.38 -15.09 -14.73
C TYR A 179 -1.99 -14.62 -16.13
N PRO A 180 -1.66 -15.53 -17.05
CA PRO A 180 -1.44 -15.17 -18.44
C PRO A 180 -2.70 -14.49 -19.00
N SER A 181 -2.54 -13.37 -19.71
CA SER A 181 -3.65 -12.72 -20.39
C SER A 181 -4.12 -13.64 -21.51
N ILE A 182 -5.34 -14.16 -21.41
CA ILE A 182 -5.94 -15.04 -22.43
C ILE A 182 -6.27 -14.25 -23.72
N TYR A 183 -6.16 -12.92 -23.68
CA TYR A 183 -6.35 -12.04 -24.83
C TYR A 183 -5.05 -11.26 -25.09
N SER A 184 -4.38 -11.56 -26.20
CA SER A 184 -3.30 -10.78 -26.79
C SER A 184 -3.40 -10.88 -28.31
#